data_AF-A0A956YIR0-F1
#
_entry.id   AF-A0A956YIR0-F1
#
_cell.length_a   1.000
_cell.length_b   1.000
_cell.length_c   1.000
_cell.angle_alpha   90.00
_cell.angle_beta   90.00
_cell.angle_gamma   90.00
#
_symmetry.space_group_name_H-M   'P 1'
#
loop_
_entity.id
_entity.type
_entity.pdbx_description
1 polymer ?
#
loop_
_entity_poly.entity_id
_entity_poly.type
_entity_poly.pdbx_seq_one_letter_code
_entity_poly.pdbx_strand_id
1 'polypeptide(L)'
;MFEVNGTYANRKGEYTVLAINPPKMRVRYTEDGSEAELKIDLQARIWENIAAEYEAKQASRSARAAKRAGVANANHYIKIISVPAVDEMNFPGWPERMVMAPSAESNIRLQSGDRLIFYALETQTFFAVATITGDSVAANPKEYFFAVAAETADFFPLDIDAVSSKLDKGADIDSVELESQPRFKRLRLEAEAFYSINEDDFELLAEALTEVAEDEEEEEEEEEEYEEEEE
;
A
#
# COMPACT_ATOMS: atom_id res chain seq x y z
N MET A 1 -4.60 11.42 29.45
CA MET A 1 -5.34 11.38 30.73
C MET A 1 -6.73 10.86 30.42
N PHE A 2 -7.22 9.84 31.12
CA PHE A 2 -8.53 9.25 30.84
C PHE A 2 -9.65 10.04 31.53
N GLU A 3 -10.78 10.20 30.85
CA GLU A 3 -11.97 10.87 31.37
C GLU A 3 -13.16 9.91 31.42
N VAL A 4 -14.02 10.06 32.44
CA VAL A 4 -15.25 9.26 32.54
C VAL A 4 -16.21 9.67 31.42
N ASN A 5 -16.76 8.68 30.73
CA ASN A 5 -17.48 8.75 29.46
C ASN A 5 -16.63 9.13 28.24
N GLY A 6 -15.30 9.21 28.40
CA GLY A 6 -14.39 9.29 27.27
C GLY A 6 -14.29 7.95 26.53
N THR A 7 -14.17 8.02 25.22
CA THR A 7 -13.97 6.86 24.33
C THR A 7 -12.50 6.78 23.94
N TYR A 8 -11.93 5.59 24.05
CA TYR A 8 -10.53 5.31 23.76
C TYR A 8 -10.44 3.95 23.09
N ALA A 9 -9.31 3.66 22.47
CA ALA A 9 -9.02 2.36 21.88
C ALA A 9 -7.81 1.73 22.57
N ASN A 10 -7.84 0.40 22.67
CA ASN A 10 -6.68 -0.44 22.88
C ASN A 10 -6.76 -1.62 21.91
N ARG A 11 -5.81 -2.55 21.98
CA ARG A 11 -5.75 -3.73 21.09
C ARG A 11 -6.95 -4.68 21.16
N LYS A 12 -7.79 -4.59 22.20
CA LYS A 12 -9.04 -5.37 22.30
C LYS A 12 -10.22 -4.63 21.65
N GLY A 13 -10.00 -3.44 21.12
CA GLY A 13 -11.00 -2.60 20.48
C GLY A 13 -11.35 -1.36 21.29
N GLU A 14 -12.35 -0.65 20.79
CA GLU A 14 -12.83 0.59 21.37
C GLU A 14 -13.58 0.36 22.69
N TYR A 15 -13.35 1.25 23.66
CA TYR A 15 -13.99 1.21 24.95
C TYR A 15 -14.34 2.60 25.48
N THR A 16 -15.43 2.66 26.23
CA THR A 16 -15.85 3.85 26.99
C THR A 16 -15.49 3.68 28.46
N VAL A 17 -14.87 4.70 29.07
CA VAL A 17 -14.54 4.68 30.49
C VAL A 17 -15.80 4.95 31.32
N LEU A 18 -16.24 3.97 32.12
CA LEU A 18 -17.42 4.10 32.97
C LEU A 18 -17.11 4.72 34.33
N ALA A 19 -15.94 4.42 34.90
CA ALA A 19 -15.51 4.93 36.20
C ALA A 19 -13.99 4.87 36.34
N ILE A 20 -13.42 5.84 37.06
CA ILE A 20 -11.97 5.88 37.34
C ILE A 20 -11.79 5.76 38.86
N ASN A 21 -11.17 4.66 39.30
CA ASN A 21 -10.90 4.35 40.71
C ASN A 21 -9.42 3.94 40.84
N PRO A 22 -8.49 4.91 40.98
CA PRO A 22 -7.05 4.63 40.94
C PRO A 22 -6.66 3.50 41.91
N PRO A 23 -5.84 2.53 41.46
CA PRO A 23 -5.02 2.54 40.24
C PRO A 23 -5.72 1.97 38.98
N LYS A 24 -7.03 1.67 39.05
CA LYS A 24 -7.78 1.03 37.97
C LYS A 24 -8.89 1.93 37.43
N MET A 25 -9.42 1.58 36.26
CA MET A 25 -10.64 2.14 35.71
C MET A 25 -11.55 1.03 35.22
N ARG A 26 -12.86 1.23 35.34
CA ARG A 26 -13.86 0.35 34.76
C ARG A 26 -14.26 0.89 33.40
N VAL A 27 -14.22 0.04 32.40
CA VAL A 27 -14.54 0.38 31.00
C VAL A 27 -15.62 -0.52 30.47
N ARG A 28 -16.25 -0.12 29.37
CA ARG A 28 -17.17 -0.93 28.57
C ARG A 28 -16.72 -0.93 27.13
N TYR A 29 -16.51 -2.10 26.54
CA TYR A 29 -16.17 -2.24 25.13
C TYR A 29 -17.39 -1.93 24.25
N THR A 30 -17.18 -1.25 23.13
CA THR A 30 -18.26 -0.80 22.23
C THR A 30 -18.83 -1.95 21.40
N GLU A 31 -18.00 -2.92 21.00
CA GLU A 31 -18.42 -4.06 20.16
C GLU A 31 -19.30 -5.07 20.89
N ASP A 32 -18.83 -5.58 22.04
CA ASP A 32 -19.50 -6.68 22.76
C ASP A 32 -20.28 -6.20 24.00
N GLY A 33 -20.14 -4.92 24.36
CA GLY A 33 -20.75 -4.34 25.56
C GLY A 33 -20.18 -4.86 26.88
N SER A 34 -19.09 -5.64 26.84
CA SER A 34 -18.48 -6.24 28.02
C SER A 34 -17.82 -5.19 28.89
N GLU A 35 -17.85 -5.41 30.21
CA GLU A 35 -17.19 -4.53 31.17
C GLU A 35 -15.90 -5.15 31.69
N ALA A 36 -14.85 -4.33 31.80
CA ALA A 36 -13.56 -4.75 32.29
C ALA A 36 -12.96 -3.74 33.27
N GLU A 37 -12.10 -4.22 34.18
CA GLU A 37 -11.26 -3.36 35.00
C GLU A 37 -9.83 -3.32 34.44
N LEU A 38 -9.38 -2.15 34.01
CA LEU A 38 -8.07 -1.93 33.41
C LEU A 38 -7.18 -1.09 34.33
N LYS A 39 -5.86 -1.31 34.30
CA LYS A 39 -4.90 -0.46 35.02
C LYS A 39 -4.68 0.84 34.25
N ILE A 40 -4.79 1.97 34.93
CA ILE A 40 -4.68 3.30 34.31
C ILE A 40 -3.29 3.49 33.70
N ASP A 41 -2.23 3.16 34.44
CA ASP A 41 -0.84 3.36 33.98
C ASP A 41 -0.52 2.54 32.73
N LEU A 42 -1.09 1.34 32.61
CA LEU A 42 -0.88 0.47 31.45
C LEU A 42 -1.59 1.06 30.22
N GLN A 43 -2.86 1.43 30.36
CA GLN A 43 -3.62 2.01 29.26
C GLN A 43 -3.05 3.35 28.82
N ALA A 44 -2.48 4.14 29.74
CA ALA A 44 -1.81 5.39 29.40
C ALA A 44 -0.61 5.17 28.47
N ARG A 45 0.19 4.12 28.72
CA ARG A 45 1.32 3.74 27.86
C ARG A 45 0.87 3.20 26.50
N ILE A 46 -0.14 2.34 26.49
CA ILE A 46 -0.72 1.82 25.24
C ILE A 46 -1.21 2.98 24.37
N TRP A 47 -1.90 3.94 24.97
CA TRP A 47 -2.43 5.09 24.25
C TRP A 47 -1.34 6.06 23.78
N GLU A 48 -0.26 6.22 24.55
CA GLU A 48 0.90 7.02 24.14
C GLU A 48 1.64 6.39 22.94
N ASN A 49 1.78 5.06 22.92
CA ASN A 49 2.36 4.34 21.80
C ASN A 49 1.48 4.47 20.55
N ILE A 50 0.17 4.18 20.66
CA ILE A 50 -0.77 4.30 19.54
C ILE A 50 -0.78 5.74 18.99
N ALA A 51 -0.77 6.75 19.86
CA ALA A 51 -0.74 8.15 19.43
C ALA A 51 0.57 8.51 18.72
N ALA A 52 1.73 8.06 19.24
CA ALA A 52 3.02 8.31 18.63
C ALA A 52 3.17 7.63 17.26
N GLU A 53 2.65 6.40 17.14
CA GLU A 53 2.61 5.65 15.89
C GLU A 53 1.68 6.32 14.88
N TYR A 54 0.48 6.74 15.31
CA TYR A 54 -0.44 7.49 14.46
C TYR A 54 0.15 8.83 13.98
N GLU A 55 0.86 9.56 14.85
CA GLU A 55 1.56 10.79 14.47
C GLU A 55 2.71 10.53 13.48
N ALA A 56 3.47 9.44 13.66
CA ALA A 56 4.52 9.04 12.72
C ALA A 56 3.94 8.61 11.36
N LYS A 57 2.86 7.81 11.36
CA LYS A 57 2.09 7.41 10.18
C LYS A 57 1.56 8.64 9.45
N GLN A 58 0.95 9.61 10.15
CA GLN A 58 0.48 10.87 9.55
C GLN A 58 1.60 11.75 9.01
N ALA A 59 2.75 11.85 9.70
CA ALA A 59 3.91 12.59 9.23
C ALA A 59 4.51 11.96 7.95
N SER A 60 4.53 10.63 7.85
CA SER A 60 4.97 9.91 6.64
C SER A 60 4.01 10.14 5.46
N ARG A 61 2.69 10.06 5.69
CA ARG A 61 1.65 10.34 4.68
C ARG A 61 1.75 11.79 4.19
N SER A 62 1.98 12.76 5.07
CA SER A 62 2.11 14.16 4.69
C SER A 62 3.44 14.49 4.00
N ALA A 63 4.54 13.79 4.31
CA ALA A 63 5.79 13.87 3.55
C ALA A 63 5.66 13.26 2.14
N ARG A 64 4.98 12.11 2.01
CA ARG A 64 4.65 11.49 0.71
C ARG A 64 3.73 12.42 -0.11
N ALA A 65 2.71 13.01 0.50
CA ALA A 65 1.83 13.99 -0.16
C ALA A 65 2.56 15.26 -0.61
N ALA A 66 3.52 15.77 0.18
CA ALA A 66 4.36 16.90 -0.22
C ALA A 66 5.28 16.57 -1.40
N LYS A 67 5.74 15.30 -1.51
CA LYS A 67 6.50 14.79 -2.66
C LYS A 67 5.61 14.68 -3.91
N ARG A 68 4.34 14.24 -3.75
CA ARG A 68 3.32 14.21 -4.82
C ARG A 68 3.01 15.60 -5.39
N ALA A 69 2.90 16.62 -4.54
CA ALA A 69 2.63 18.01 -4.93
C ALA A 69 3.74 18.69 -5.76
N GLY A 70 4.97 18.14 -5.75
CA GLY A 70 6.10 18.63 -6.53
C GLY A 70 6.04 18.28 -8.03
N VAL A 71 5.16 17.36 -8.44
CA VAL A 71 5.11 16.80 -9.80
C VAL A 71 3.83 17.19 -10.52
N ALA A 72 3.63 18.49 -10.70
CA ALA A 72 2.42 19.09 -11.29
C ALA A 72 2.10 18.70 -12.76
N ASN A 73 2.88 17.79 -13.38
CA ASN A 73 2.67 17.27 -14.73
C ASN A 73 2.99 15.76 -14.84
N ALA A 74 2.90 15.01 -13.74
CA ALA A 74 3.08 13.55 -13.78
C ALA A 74 1.99 12.91 -14.63
N ASN A 75 2.36 12.00 -15.53
CA ASN A 75 1.38 11.11 -16.12
C ASN A 75 1.13 9.93 -15.18
N HIS A 76 -0.10 9.43 -15.20
CA HIS A 76 -0.54 8.32 -14.38
C HIS A 76 -0.82 7.10 -15.27
N TYR A 77 -0.25 5.96 -14.93
CA TYR A 77 -0.40 4.73 -15.69
C TYR A 77 -0.69 3.52 -14.81
N ILE A 78 -1.44 2.57 -15.36
CA ILE A 78 -1.51 1.20 -14.87
C ILE A 78 -0.51 0.37 -15.67
N LYS A 79 0.44 -0.26 -14.98
CA LYS A 79 1.40 -1.22 -15.53
C LYS A 79 0.89 -2.63 -15.29
N ILE A 80 0.67 -3.37 -16.38
CA ILE A 80 0.29 -4.78 -16.32
C ILE A 80 1.56 -5.62 -16.23
N ILE A 81 1.60 -6.52 -15.25
CA ILE A 81 2.63 -7.53 -15.15
C ILE A 81 2.03 -8.92 -15.13
N SER A 82 2.81 -9.89 -15.60
CA SER A 82 2.52 -11.32 -15.49
C SER A 82 3.57 -11.92 -14.56
N VAL A 83 3.14 -12.40 -13.41
CA VAL A 83 4.02 -12.99 -12.40
C VAL A 83 3.72 -14.50 -12.31
N PRO A 84 4.73 -15.38 -12.45
CA PRO A 84 4.51 -16.80 -12.22
C PRO A 84 4.06 -17.03 -10.78
N ALA A 85 2.99 -17.81 -10.60
CA ALA A 85 2.28 -18.04 -9.34
C ALA A 85 3.07 -18.73 -8.21
N VAL A 86 4.40 -18.82 -8.30
CA VAL A 86 5.23 -19.69 -7.44
C VAL A 86 6.16 -18.91 -6.51
N ASP A 87 6.47 -17.64 -6.80
CA ASP A 87 7.28 -16.79 -5.91
C ASP A 87 6.60 -15.41 -5.75
N GLU A 88 5.97 -15.22 -4.59
CA GLU A 88 5.33 -13.98 -4.15
C GLU A 88 6.36 -12.83 -4.20
N MET A 89 6.06 -11.76 -4.95
CA MET A 89 6.85 -10.50 -5.04
C MET A 89 8.27 -10.57 -5.61
N ASN A 90 8.80 -11.74 -5.97
CA ASN A 90 10.17 -11.85 -6.48
C ASN A 90 10.23 -11.79 -8.02
N PHE A 91 9.53 -10.80 -8.60
CA PHE A 91 9.50 -10.65 -10.04
C PHE A 91 10.67 -9.79 -10.56
N PRO A 92 11.16 -10.09 -11.76
CA PRO A 92 12.02 -9.23 -12.57
C PRO A 92 12.16 -7.73 -12.24
N GLY A 93 13.33 -7.31 -11.73
CA GLY A 93 13.63 -5.88 -11.56
C GLY A 93 12.94 -5.21 -10.36
N TRP A 94 12.00 -5.89 -9.71
CA TRP A 94 11.35 -5.41 -8.50
C TRP A 94 12.35 -5.20 -7.34
N PRO A 95 13.28 -6.14 -7.05
CA PRO A 95 14.30 -5.94 -6.01
C PRO A 95 15.23 -4.76 -6.32
N GLU A 96 15.54 -4.53 -7.60
CA GLU A 96 16.36 -3.42 -8.06
C GLU A 96 15.60 -2.09 -8.17
N ARG A 97 14.30 -2.08 -7.90
CA ARG A 97 13.39 -0.92 -8.08
C ARG A 97 13.46 -0.36 -9.50
N MET A 98 13.32 -1.24 -10.48
CA MET A 98 13.37 -0.90 -11.90
C MET A 98 12.11 -1.39 -12.61
N VAL A 99 11.51 -0.53 -13.44
CA VAL A 99 10.42 -0.94 -14.35
C VAL A 99 10.91 -0.98 -15.79
N MET A 100 10.47 -2.01 -16.50
CA MET A 100 10.71 -2.16 -17.93
C MET A 100 9.55 -1.57 -18.73
N ALA A 101 9.88 -0.85 -19.80
CA ALA A 101 8.93 -0.39 -20.80
C ALA A 101 9.41 -0.74 -22.22
N PRO A 102 8.52 -1.22 -23.10
CA PRO A 102 8.89 -1.53 -24.47
C PRO A 102 9.21 -0.23 -25.25
N SER A 103 10.43 -0.13 -25.78
CA SER A 103 10.99 1.07 -26.42
C SER A 103 10.33 1.40 -27.78
N ALA A 104 9.81 0.40 -28.49
CA ALA A 104 9.44 0.54 -29.91
C ALA A 104 7.94 0.43 -30.24
N GLU A 105 7.10 -0.12 -29.34
CA GLU A 105 5.70 -0.47 -29.69
C GLU A 105 4.64 0.26 -28.86
N SER A 106 4.99 0.81 -27.68
CA SER A 106 4.04 1.60 -26.89
C SER A 106 4.10 3.08 -27.26
N ASN A 107 2.95 3.70 -27.54
CA ASN A 107 2.81 5.17 -27.68
C ASN A 107 3.09 5.94 -26.38
N ILE A 108 3.69 5.29 -25.39
CA ILE A 108 3.85 5.77 -24.03
C ILE A 108 5.31 6.16 -23.84
N ARG A 109 5.52 7.41 -23.47
CA ARG A 109 6.84 7.96 -23.17
C ARG A 109 6.90 8.21 -21.68
N LEU A 110 7.50 7.28 -20.97
CA LEU A 110 7.74 7.41 -19.54
C LEU A 110 8.82 8.46 -19.28
N GLN A 111 8.63 9.23 -18.22
CA GLN A 111 9.57 10.24 -17.74
C GLN A 111 9.68 10.22 -16.22
N SER A 112 10.74 10.82 -15.68
CA SER A 112 10.86 11.09 -14.25
C SER A 112 9.65 11.90 -13.76
N GLY A 113 9.08 11.44 -12.66
CA GLY A 113 7.85 11.98 -12.07
C GLY A 113 6.58 11.24 -12.47
N ASP A 114 6.57 10.45 -13.55
CA ASP A 114 5.41 9.63 -13.90
C ASP A 114 5.14 8.58 -12.81
N ARG A 115 3.86 8.27 -12.58
CA ARG A 115 3.41 7.42 -11.48
C ARG A 115 2.69 6.20 -12.01
N LEU A 116 2.96 5.07 -11.39
CA LEU A 116 2.57 3.74 -11.85
C LEU A 116 1.78 3.03 -10.77
N ILE A 117 0.69 2.37 -11.17
CA ILE A 117 0.01 1.34 -10.38
C ILE A 117 0.26 0.00 -11.06
N PHE A 118 0.72 -0.97 -10.30
CA PHE A 118 0.98 -2.30 -10.81
C PHE A 118 -0.24 -3.21 -10.66
N TYR A 119 -0.57 -3.91 -11.73
CA TYR A 119 -1.66 -4.88 -11.80
C TYR A 119 -1.13 -6.25 -12.22
N ALA A 120 -1.45 -7.28 -11.43
CA ALA A 120 -1.06 -8.66 -11.70
C ALA A 120 -2.18 -9.40 -12.44
N LEU A 121 -1.84 -10.01 -13.58
CA LEU A 121 -2.82 -10.71 -14.42
C LEU A 121 -3.35 -11.99 -13.78
N GLU A 122 -2.51 -12.70 -13.04
CA GLU A 122 -2.81 -14.00 -12.48
C GLU A 122 -3.79 -13.91 -11.31
N THR A 123 -3.58 -12.93 -10.43
CA THR A 123 -4.42 -12.66 -9.26
C THR A 123 -5.55 -11.67 -9.54
N GLN A 124 -5.46 -10.92 -10.64
CA GLN A 124 -6.42 -9.87 -11.04
C GLN A 124 -6.53 -8.70 -10.05
N THR A 125 -5.44 -8.42 -9.34
CA THR A 125 -5.36 -7.41 -8.29
C THR A 125 -4.35 -6.32 -8.65
N PHE A 126 -4.62 -5.12 -8.18
CA PHE A 126 -3.59 -4.09 -8.05
C PHE A 126 -2.79 -4.37 -6.79
N PHE A 127 -1.47 -4.19 -6.79
CA PHE A 127 -0.67 -4.57 -5.61
C PHE A 127 0.42 -3.57 -5.24
N ALA A 128 0.74 -2.58 -6.08
CA ALA A 128 1.75 -1.59 -5.74
C ALA A 128 1.55 -0.24 -6.44
N VAL A 129 2.03 0.79 -5.78
CA VAL A 129 2.12 2.17 -6.26
C VAL A 129 3.59 2.57 -6.29
N ALA A 130 4.04 3.14 -7.40
CA ALA A 130 5.41 3.61 -7.54
C ALA A 130 5.52 4.90 -8.35
N THR A 131 6.62 5.62 -8.14
CA THR A 131 6.96 6.84 -8.87
C THR A 131 8.29 6.66 -9.60
N ILE A 132 8.35 7.02 -10.88
CA ILE A 132 9.60 7.02 -11.66
C ILE A 132 10.48 8.16 -11.18
N THR A 133 11.73 7.87 -10.84
CA THR A 133 12.65 8.84 -10.21
C THR A 133 13.70 9.39 -11.15
N GLY A 134 13.94 8.76 -12.31
CA GLY A 134 15.04 9.12 -13.20
C GLY A 134 14.80 8.72 -14.66
N ASP A 135 15.74 9.12 -15.50
CA ASP A 135 15.72 8.83 -16.93
C ASP A 135 15.98 7.34 -17.21
N SER A 136 15.64 6.92 -18.44
CA SER A 136 15.90 5.56 -18.91
C SER A 136 17.39 5.23 -18.82
N VAL A 137 17.72 4.13 -18.15
CA VAL A 137 19.09 3.63 -18.05
C VAL A 137 19.23 2.44 -19.00
N ALA A 138 20.33 2.44 -19.79
CA ALA A 138 20.75 1.26 -20.54
C ALA A 138 21.28 0.20 -19.56
N ALA A 139 20.40 -0.64 -19.04
CA ALA A 139 20.74 -1.63 -18.04
C ALA A 139 20.80 -3.05 -18.64
N ASN A 140 21.70 -3.89 -18.08
CA ASN A 140 21.67 -5.35 -18.21
C ASN A 140 21.21 -5.93 -16.86
N PRO A 141 19.89 -6.11 -16.63
CA PRO A 141 19.36 -6.74 -15.43
C PRO A 141 19.56 -8.24 -15.62
N LYS A 142 20.58 -8.85 -15.02
CA LYS A 142 20.86 -10.26 -15.32
C LYS A 142 19.67 -11.13 -14.90
N GLU A 143 18.90 -11.55 -15.90
CA GLU A 143 17.94 -12.67 -15.98
C GLU A 143 16.43 -12.40 -15.98
N TYR A 144 15.95 -11.25 -16.45
CA TYR A 144 14.50 -11.05 -16.56
C TYR A 144 14.10 -10.30 -17.85
N PHE A 145 13.00 -10.57 -18.58
CA PHE A 145 11.60 -10.87 -18.22
C PHE A 145 11.00 -12.00 -19.11
N PHE A 146 9.89 -12.60 -18.68
CA PHE A 146 9.24 -13.74 -19.36
C PHE A 146 8.63 -13.45 -20.74
N ALA A 147 8.53 -12.19 -21.20
CA ALA A 147 7.75 -11.82 -22.39
C ALA A 147 8.38 -10.87 -23.43
N VAL A 148 9.37 -10.02 -23.07
CA VAL A 148 9.91 -8.98 -23.97
C VAL A 148 11.42 -9.10 -24.13
N ALA A 149 11.92 -8.96 -25.36
CA ALA A 149 13.35 -9.02 -25.65
C ALA A 149 14.09 -7.78 -25.10
N ALA A 150 15.17 -8.01 -24.35
CA ALA A 150 15.95 -6.96 -23.68
C ALA A 150 16.53 -5.88 -24.64
N GLU A 151 16.74 -6.23 -25.91
CA GLU A 151 17.28 -5.31 -26.93
C GLU A 151 16.31 -4.20 -27.33
N THR A 152 15.03 -4.33 -26.97
CA THR A 152 13.95 -3.38 -27.31
C THR A 152 13.28 -2.78 -26.07
N ALA A 153 13.91 -2.85 -24.91
CA ALA A 153 13.35 -2.41 -23.64
C ALA A 153 14.14 -1.24 -23.05
N ASP A 154 13.41 -0.23 -22.58
CA ASP A 154 13.94 0.86 -21.75
C ASP A 154 13.64 0.57 -20.27
N PHE A 155 14.56 0.94 -19.39
CA PHE A 155 14.44 0.67 -17.96
C PHE A 155 14.47 1.96 -17.15
N PHE A 156 13.51 2.11 -16.24
CA PHE A 156 13.34 3.32 -15.45
C PHE A 156 13.45 3.01 -13.95
N PRO A 157 14.23 3.79 -13.18
CA PRO A 157 14.29 3.62 -11.74
C PRO A 157 13.01 4.10 -11.08
N LEU A 158 12.59 3.38 -10.05
CA LEU A 158 11.36 3.60 -9.31
C LEU A 158 11.63 3.85 -7.83
N ASP A 159 10.69 4.55 -7.21
CA ASP A 159 10.51 4.58 -5.76
C ASP A 159 9.12 4.01 -5.47
N ILE A 160 9.04 3.05 -4.55
CA ILE A 160 7.77 2.38 -4.19
C ILE A 160 7.11 3.21 -3.08
N ASP A 161 5.89 3.65 -3.35
CA ASP A 161 5.10 4.45 -2.43
C ASP A 161 4.27 3.58 -1.48
N ALA A 162 3.71 2.49 -2.00
CA ALA A 162 2.94 1.47 -1.28
C ALA A 162 3.02 0.13 -2.03
N VAL A 163 3.00 -0.99 -1.31
CA VAL A 163 3.02 -2.35 -1.87
C VAL A 163 2.36 -3.28 -0.87
N SER A 164 1.48 -4.17 -1.34
CA SER A 164 0.99 -5.29 -0.54
C SER A 164 2.08 -6.37 -0.46
N SER A 165 2.19 -7.10 0.65
CA SER A 165 3.17 -8.18 0.83
C SER A 165 2.86 -9.38 -0.07
N LYS A 166 1.59 -9.56 -0.47
CA LYS A 166 1.13 -10.67 -1.32
C LYS A 166 0.33 -10.18 -2.51
N LEU A 167 0.57 -10.79 -3.68
CA LEU A 167 -0.11 -10.36 -4.91
C LEU A 167 -1.64 -10.52 -4.81
N ASP A 168 -2.15 -11.53 -4.10
CA ASP A 168 -3.59 -11.81 -3.97
C ASP A 168 -4.30 -10.99 -2.89
N LYS A 169 -3.57 -10.36 -1.98
CA LYS A 169 -4.13 -9.45 -0.96
C LYS A 169 -4.26 -7.99 -1.43
N GLY A 170 -3.69 -7.65 -2.59
CA GLY A 170 -3.80 -6.32 -3.18
C GLY A 170 -5.24 -5.85 -3.46
N ALA A 171 -5.40 -4.58 -3.81
CA ALA A 171 -6.71 -4.00 -4.12
C ALA A 171 -7.36 -4.67 -5.34
N ASP A 172 -8.58 -5.18 -5.15
CA ASP A 172 -9.36 -5.84 -6.22
C ASP A 172 -9.77 -4.84 -7.31
N ILE A 173 -9.79 -5.29 -8.57
CA ILE A 173 -10.35 -4.51 -9.68
C ILE A 173 -11.83 -4.13 -9.48
N ASP A 174 -12.55 -4.88 -8.64
CA ASP A 174 -13.94 -4.64 -8.26
C ASP A 174 -14.11 -3.63 -7.12
N SER A 175 -13.06 -3.29 -6.37
CA SER A 175 -13.16 -2.30 -5.29
C SER A 175 -13.16 -0.85 -5.80
N VAL A 176 -12.66 -0.61 -7.00
CA VAL A 176 -12.51 0.74 -7.58
C VAL A 176 -13.17 0.86 -8.96
N GLU A 177 -14.00 1.89 -9.14
CA GLU A 177 -14.57 2.26 -10.44
C GLU A 177 -13.64 3.22 -11.18
N LEU A 178 -12.97 2.73 -12.24
CA LEU A 178 -12.09 3.55 -13.08
C LEU A 178 -12.90 4.32 -14.14
N GLU A 179 -13.14 5.61 -13.91
CA GLU A 179 -13.90 6.46 -14.83
C GLU A 179 -13.20 6.67 -16.16
N SER A 180 -11.87 6.77 -16.14
CA SER A 180 -11.03 6.94 -17.33
C SER A 180 -10.85 5.65 -18.13
N GLN A 181 -11.03 4.49 -17.49
CA GLN A 181 -10.95 3.16 -18.11
C GLN A 181 -12.19 2.30 -17.79
N PRO A 182 -13.40 2.70 -18.24
CA PRO A 182 -14.65 2.04 -17.86
C PRO A 182 -14.80 0.62 -18.44
N ARG A 183 -13.90 0.24 -19.35
CA ARG A 183 -13.86 -1.09 -19.98
C ARG A 183 -12.63 -1.89 -19.56
N PHE A 184 -11.84 -1.43 -18.60
CA PHE A 184 -10.58 -2.07 -18.19
C PHE A 184 -10.76 -3.58 -17.96
N LYS A 185 -11.81 -3.97 -17.22
CA LYS A 185 -12.23 -5.36 -16.93
C LYS A 185 -12.56 -6.21 -18.16
N ARG A 186 -12.94 -5.58 -19.27
CA ARG A 186 -13.34 -6.23 -20.53
C ARG A 186 -12.23 -6.21 -21.57
N LEU A 187 -11.13 -5.50 -21.30
CA LEU A 187 -9.98 -5.51 -22.18
C LEU A 187 -9.26 -6.85 -22.06
N ARG A 188 -8.74 -7.31 -23.19
CA ARG A 188 -7.74 -8.36 -23.17
C ARG A 188 -6.42 -7.70 -22.78
N LEU A 189 -6.12 -7.71 -21.49
CA LEU A 189 -4.88 -7.15 -20.95
C LEU A 189 -3.70 -7.97 -21.45
N GLU A 190 -2.65 -7.28 -21.88
CA GLU A 190 -1.39 -7.89 -22.33
C GLU A 190 -0.32 -7.64 -21.29
N ALA A 191 0.52 -8.65 -21.05
CA ALA A 191 1.64 -8.51 -20.12
C ALA A 191 2.58 -7.39 -20.59
N GLU A 192 3.16 -6.66 -19.64
CA GLU A 192 4.03 -5.51 -19.87
C GLU A 192 3.36 -4.27 -20.48
N ALA A 193 2.05 -4.31 -20.74
CA ALA A 193 1.30 -3.17 -21.26
C ALA A 193 1.16 -2.05 -20.22
N PHE A 194 0.99 -0.83 -20.72
CA PHE A 194 0.72 0.35 -19.92
C PHE A 194 -0.61 0.98 -20.38
N TYR A 195 -1.45 1.37 -19.42
CA TYR A 195 -2.72 2.05 -19.68
C TYR A 195 -2.72 3.39 -18.98
N SER A 196 -2.90 4.48 -19.73
CA SER A 196 -3.02 5.81 -19.13
C SER A 196 -4.36 5.94 -18.39
N ILE A 197 -4.29 6.54 -17.20
CA ILE A 197 -5.45 6.87 -16.38
C ILE A 197 -5.39 8.35 -15.97
N ASN A 198 -6.53 8.91 -15.53
CA ASN A 198 -6.55 10.25 -14.97
C ASN A 198 -5.99 10.24 -13.53
N GLU A 199 -5.78 11.44 -12.98
CA GLU A 199 -5.28 11.62 -11.62
C GLU A 199 -6.28 11.12 -10.56
N ASP A 200 -7.58 11.37 -10.76
CA ASP A 200 -8.62 10.98 -9.80
C ASP A 200 -8.69 9.45 -9.63
N ASP A 201 -8.72 8.67 -10.73
CA ASP A 201 -8.71 7.21 -10.68
C ASP A 201 -7.40 6.68 -10.07
N PHE A 202 -6.29 7.36 -10.36
CA PHE A 202 -4.99 6.98 -9.80
C PHE A 202 -4.98 7.17 -8.27
N GLU A 203 -5.40 8.33 -7.77
CA GLU A 203 -5.41 8.59 -6.33
C GLU A 203 -6.38 7.65 -5.61
N LEU A 204 -7.53 7.34 -6.20
CA LEU A 204 -8.47 6.38 -5.62
C LEU A 204 -7.87 4.97 -5.48
N LEU A 205 -7.19 4.48 -6.51
CA LEU A 205 -6.47 3.20 -6.44
C LEU A 205 -5.28 3.27 -5.47
N ALA A 206 -4.55 4.37 -5.45
CA ALA A 206 -3.38 4.52 -4.58
C ALA A 206 -3.78 4.59 -3.11
N GLU A 207 -4.92 5.21 -2.79
CA GLU A 207 -5.51 5.23 -1.45
C GLU A 207 -5.92 3.82 -1.02
N ALA A 208 -6.68 3.10 -1.85
CA ALA A 208 -7.09 1.73 -1.56
C ALA A 208 -5.88 0.79 -1.34
N LEU A 209 -4.81 0.95 -2.13
CA LEU A 209 -3.57 0.17 -1.94
C LEU A 209 -2.79 0.56 -0.69
N THR A 210 -2.84 1.82 -0.29
CA THR A 210 -2.19 2.27 0.94
C THR A 210 -2.92 1.69 2.15
N GLU A 211 -4.25 1.67 2.14
CA GLU A 211 -5.07 1.03 3.18
C GLU A 211 -4.75 -0.47 3.31
N VAL A 212 -4.73 -1.21 2.19
CA VAL A 212 -4.36 -2.63 2.20
C VAL A 212 -2.96 -2.88 2.78
N ALA A 213 -1.97 -2.08 2.37
CA ALA A 213 -0.60 -2.25 2.86
C ALA A 213 -0.48 -1.95 4.36
N GLU A 214 -1.25 -0.98 4.86
CA GLU A 214 -1.28 -0.63 6.27
C GLU A 214 -2.00 -1.69 7.12
N ASP A 215 -3.12 -2.23 6.63
CA ASP A 215 -3.83 -3.34 7.29
C ASP A 215 -2.93 -4.59 7.41
N GLU A 216 -2.12 -4.88 6.39
CA GLU A 216 -1.16 -5.99 6.43
C GLU A 216 -0.02 -5.76 7.44
N GLU A 217 0.54 -4.54 7.50
CA GLU A 217 1.56 -4.19 8.49
C GLU A 217 1.01 -4.36 9.92
N GLU A 218 -0.26 -3.99 10.16
CA GLU A 218 -0.92 -4.18 11.47
C GLU A 218 -1.16 -5.67 11.80
N GLU A 219 -1.57 -6.50 10.83
CA GLU A 219 -1.71 -7.95 11.02
C GLU A 219 -0.37 -8.63 11.39
N GLU A 220 0.73 -8.26 10.73
CA GLU A 220 2.06 -8.84 10.97
C GLU A 220 2.61 -8.45 12.36
N GLU A 221 2.47 -7.19 12.76
CA GLU A 221 2.88 -6.73 14.09
C GLU A 221 2.09 -7.40 15.23
N GLU A 222 0.79 -7.68 15.00
CA GLU A 222 -0.01 -8.46 15.95
C GLU A 222 0.52 -9.89 16.12
N GLU A 223 0.81 -10.59 15.02
CA GLU A 223 1.34 -11.96 15.06
C GLU A 223 2.69 -12.06 15.80
N GLU A 224 3.62 -11.13 15.54
CA GLU A 224 4.95 -11.13 16.19
C GLU A 224 4.86 -10.91 17.72
N GLU A 225 3.92 -10.08 18.18
CA GLU A 225 3.76 -9.82 19.61
C GLU A 225 3.13 -11.01 20.37
N TYR A 226 2.24 -11.77 19.72
CA TYR A 226 1.71 -13.01 20.31
C TYR A 226 2.80 -14.08 20.45
N GLU A 227 3.74 -14.16 19.51
CA GLU A 227 4.88 -15.10 19.60
C GLU A 227 5.84 -14.71 20.74
N GLU A 228 6.08 -13.42 20.99
CA GLU A 228 6.91 -12.97 22.13
C GLU A 228 6.24 -13.16 23.50
N GLU A 229 4.90 -13.18 23.59
CA GLU A 229 4.19 -13.46 24.85
C GLU A 229 4.18 -14.97 25.24
N GLU A 230 4.46 -15.88 24.31
CA GLU A 230 4.51 -17.34 24.55
C GLU A 230 5.92 -17.89 24.93
N GLU A 231 6.98 -17.09 24.86
CA GLU A 231 8.35 -17.43 25.35
C GLU A 231 8.65 -16.97 26.79
#